data_AF-A0A522UU53-F1
#
_entry.id   AF-A0A522UU53-F1
#
_cell.length_a   1.000
_cell.length_b   1.000
_cell.length_c   1.000
_cell.angle_alpha   90.00
_cell.angle_beta   90.00
_cell.angle_gamma   90.00
#
_symmetry.space_group_name_H-M   'P 1'
#
loop_
_entity.id
_entity.type
_entity.pdbx_description
1 polymer ?
#
loop_
_entity_poly.entity_id
_entity_poly.type
_entity_poly.pdbx_seq_one_letter_code
_entity_poly.pdbx_strand_id
1 'polypeptide(L)'
;MAKKVSVSFENEIVKVVYASPSSEGVTVESHITMKDEEFDEFLKTEKTRRFTVTANFKRTYQDIITLPPVKDKILSKLVELDIKKKAPDLGEISFYYSVLNDMIEEGRKVISVFVYAVSGEELSQVFGRFSKYGKIVNDLYPDSLLLSCLSTAGEKTANEANVYVSESGSIKNILLAENGKVYFMRSFQSSESGINDADVQNINMTLNYCRQTLRKNPVAVTFMGTAAYKYSANIALAAPPCCSTHSINSNLSSEKCAEYLAPIAALMPLADLAKYSFLPEDTKAVRLQKMIMLYSSCALIVISLAGGAYLNKLSSERKQVQDNITALRSEIAQMGSVTAGYKARFDELQKVMPRIQFINDINSSPDMKKTLIALSEIAPAKLNLPTVSFGSIQIEREAKNVKLIIKGNIKSFTYIDLETTYAKLLDALKGKGLEVISKNMSIQEKTFQVEARMVASPAAGGAVK
;
A
#
# COMPACT_ATOMS: atom_id res chain seq x y z
N MET A 1 -2.72 -10.43 25.82
CA MET A 1 -1.94 -9.18 25.75
C MET A 1 -0.46 -9.55 25.65
N ALA A 2 0.38 -8.71 25.04
CA ALA A 2 1.81 -9.03 24.90
C ALA A 2 2.52 -8.89 26.26
N LYS A 3 3.27 -9.92 26.66
CA LYS A 3 4.08 -9.91 27.88
C LYS A 3 5.14 -8.81 27.80
N LYS A 4 5.32 -8.06 28.88
CA LYS A 4 6.38 -7.06 29.03
C LYS A 4 7.47 -7.61 29.96
N VAL A 5 8.71 -7.21 29.70
CA VAL A 5 9.86 -7.60 30.52
C VAL A 5 10.55 -6.34 31.00
N SER A 6 10.77 -6.27 32.31
CA SER A 6 11.50 -5.20 32.98
C SER A 6 12.76 -5.74 33.63
N VAL A 7 13.85 -4.99 33.56
CA VAL A 7 15.17 -5.36 34.09
C VAL A 7 15.65 -4.24 34.99
N SER A 8 16.03 -4.55 36.23
CA SER A 8 16.62 -3.61 37.17
C SER A 8 18.07 -3.96 37.46
N PHE A 9 18.98 -3.01 37.24
CA PHE A 9 20.38 -3.11 37.64
C PHE A 9 20.58 -2.48 39.02
N GLU A 10 20.79 -3.31 40.02
CA GLU A 10 20.95 -2.95 41.43
C GLU A 10 22.35 -3.34 41.93
N ASN A 11 23.37 -2.62 41.45
CA ASN A 11 24.79 -2.91 41.67
C ASN A 11 25.22 -4.27 41.10
N GLU A 12 25.50 -5.25 41.96
CA GLU A 12 26.00 -6.59 41.60
C GLU A 12 24.88 -7.55 41.21
N ILE A 13 23.62 -7.13 41.37
CA ILE A 13 22.45 -7.95 41.17
C ILE A 13 21.59 -7.36 40.06
N VAL A 14 21.09 -8.24 39.18
CA VAL A 14 20.11 -7.90 38.16
C VAL A 14 18.81 -8.62 38.45
N LYS A 15 17.73 -7.86 38.55
CA LYS A 15 16.37 -8.37 38.76
C LYS A 15 15.57 -8.25 37.48
N VAL A 16 14.95 -9.35 37.06
CA VAL A 16 14.11 -9.41 35.87
C VAL A 16 12.68 -9.75 36.27
N VAL A 17 11.72 -8.99 35.74
CA VAL A 17 10.28 -9.19 35.98
C VAL A 17 9.58 -9.36 34.64
N TYR A 18 8.81 -10.44 34.52
CA TYR A 18 7.88 -10.66 33.43
C TYR A 18 6.48 -10.36 33.93
N ALA A 19 5.80 -9.44 33.26
CA ALA A 19 4.46 -9.07 33.66
C ALA A 19 3.57 -8.75 32.47
N SER A 20 2.27 -8.90 32.70
CA SER A 20 1.23 -8.53 31.74
C SER A 20 0.42 -7.36 32.30
N PRO A 21 0.01 -6.40 31.46
CA PRO A 21 -0.89 -5.33 31.88
C PRO A 21 -2.25 -5.91 32.29
N SER A 22 -2.84 -5.35 33.35
CA SER A 22 -4.17 -5.68 33.86
C SER A 22 -5.01 -4.41 34.03
N SER A 23 -6.32 -4.55 34.25
CA SER A 23 -7.22 -3.39 34.46
C SER A 23 -6.86 -2.57 35.71
N GLU A 24 -6.23 -3.22 36.70
CA GLU A 24 -5.82 -2.60 37.97
C GLU A 24 -4.32 -2.29 38.02
N GLY A 25 -3.59 -2.43 36.90
CA GLY A 25 -2.17 -2.14 36.81
C GLY A 25 -1.39 -3.23 36.08
N VAL A 26 -0.60 -4.00 36.83
CA VAL A 26 0.35 -4.97 36.28
C VAL A 26 0.30 -6.26 37.08
N THR A 27 0.14 -7.39 36.39
CA THR A 27 0.20 -8.73 37.00
C THR A 27 1.54 -9.38 36.70
N VAL A 28 2.32 -9.63 37.76
CA VAL A 28 3.63 -10.30 37.67
C VAL A 28 3.42 -11.79 37.45
N GLU A 29 3.98 -12.31 36.35
CA GLU A 29 3.89 -13.73 35.97
C GLU A 29 5.09 -14.52 36.46
N SER A 30 6.29 -13.96 36.32
CA SER A 30 7.54 -14.57 36.79
C SER A 30 8.59 -13.51 37.11
N HIS A 31 9.55 -13.89 37.95
CA HIS A 31 10.66 -13.05 38.38
C HIS A 31 11.94 -13.88 38.45
N ILE A 32 13.09 -13.23 38.23
CA ILE A 32 14.41 -13.84 38.29
C ILE A 32 15.37 -12.84 38.92
N THR A 33 16.19 -13.30 39.87
CA THR A 33 17.36 -12.57 40.35
C THR A 33 18.60 -13.30 39.87
N MET A 34 19.57 -12.58 39.33
CA MET A 34 20.87 -13.13 38.90
C MET A 34 21.97 -12.13 39.23
N LYS A 35 23.22 -12.59 39.17
CA LYS A 35 24.37 -11.67 39.30
C LYS A 35 24.58 -10.88 38.01
N ASP A 36 25.22 -9.72 38.11
CA ASP A 36 25.48 -8.87 36.94
C ASP A 36 26.32 -9.58 35.86
N GLU A 37 27.24 -10.47 36.27
CA GLU A 37 28.08 -11.22 35.33
C GLU A 37 27.29 -12.28 34.54
N GLU A 38 26.21 -12.81 35.11
CA GLU A 38 25.35 -13.84 34.51
C GLU A 38 24.36 -13.24 33.48
N PHE A 39 24.15 -11.93 33.53
CA PHE A 39 23.12 -11.26 32.74
C PHE A 39 23.38 -11.29 31.22
N ASP A 40 24.65 -11.31 30.79
CA ASP A 40 25.01 -11.43 29.37
C ASP A 40 24.58 -12.79 28.78
N GLU A 41 24.68 -13.87 29.57
CA GLU A 41 24.21 -15.20 29.19
C GLU A 41 22.68 -15.27 29.16
N PHE A 42 22.02 -14.63 30.13
CA PHE A 42 20.58 -14.45 30.10
C PHE A 42 20.09 -13.75 28.83
N LEU A 43 20.71 -12.63 28.44
CA LEU A 43 20.34 -11.91 27.22
C LEU A 43 20.50 -12.74 25.94
N LYS A 44 21.49 -13.64 25.91
CA LYS A 44 21.73 -14.56 24.78
C LYS A 44 20.62 -15.60 24.63
N THR A 45 20.08 -16.10 25.74
CA THR A 45 19.09 -17.19 25.75
C THR A 45 17.64 -16.69 25.72
N GLU A 46 17.39 -15.49 26.27
CA GLU A 46 16.07 -14.88 26.34
C GLU A 46 15.49 -14.66 24.93
N LYS A 47 14.22 -15.01 24.71
CA LYS A 47 13.57 -14.84 23.39
C LYS A 47 13.01 -13.44 23.20
N THR A 48 12.71 -12.76 24.31
CA THR A 48 12.18 -11.41 24.32
C THR A 48 13.18 -10.45 23.67
N ARG A 49 12.65 -9.52 22.85
CA ARG A 49 13.44 -8.51 22.15
C ARG A 49 13.34 -7.12 22.75
N ARG A 50 12.31 -6.86 23.56
CA ARG A 50 11.99 -5.52 24.05
C ARG A 50 11.97 -5.52 25.58
N PHE A 51 12.76 -4.63 26.18
CA PHE A 51 12.93 -4.53 27.62
C PHE A 51 12.66 -3.11 28.08
N THR A 52 12.02 -2.97 29.22
CA THR A 52 12.07 -1.75 30.03
C THR A 52 13.22 -1.92 31.01
N VAL A 53 14.04 -0.91 31.20
CA VAL A 53 15.24 -1.01 32.03
C VAL A 53 15.18 0.04 33.13
N THR A 54 15.52 -0.37 34.34
CA THR A 54 15.80 0.51 35.47
C THR A 54 17.25 0.32 35.87
N ALA A 55 17.94 1.41 36.19
CA ALA A 55 19.33 1.34 36.58
C ALA A 55 19.65 2.34 37.69
N ASN A 56 20.55 1.91 38.58
CA ASN A 56 21.21 2.80 39.51
C ASN A 56 22.54 3.29 38.87
N PHE A 57 22.61 4.60 38.64
CA PHE A 57 23.73 5.25 37.96
C PHE A 57 24.72 5.80 38.99
N LYS A 58 26.02 5.58 38.78
CA LYS A 58 27.07 6.01 39.74
C LYS A 58 27.51 7.44 39.45
N ARG A 59 27.62 7.80 38.17
CA ARG A 59 28.04 9.12 37.69
C ARG A 59 26.81 9.96 37.35
N THR A 60 26.26 10.58 38.39
CA THR A 60 25.06 11.40 38.32
C THR A 60 25.33 12.82 38.81
N TYR A 61 24.56 13.78 38.31
CA TYR A 61 24.51 15.14 38.81
C TYR A 61 23.08 15.50 39.16
N GLN A 62 22.90 16.11 40.33
CA GLN A 62 21.59 16.51 40.83
C GLN A 62 21.73 17.83 41.57
N ASP A 63 20.86 18.79 41.26
CA ASP A 63 20.89 20.12 41.88
C ASP A 63 19.54 20.84 41.69
N ILE A 64 19.34 21.93 42.42
CA ILE A 64 18.29 22.91 42.12
C ILE A 64 18.98 24.12 41.51
N ILE A 65 18.62 24.44 40.27
CA ILE A 65 19.21 25.56 39.54
C ILE A 65 18.18 26.67 39.35
N THR A 66 18.65 27.92 39.40
CA THR A 66 17.82 29.09 39.17
C THR A 66 18.03 29.59 37.75
N LEU A 67 16.96 29.68 36.97
CA LEU A 67 17.00 30.07 35.56
C LEU A 67 15.99 31.20 35.28
N PRO A 68 16.20 32.01 34.22
CA PRO A 68 15.21 32.98 33.79
C PRO A 68 13.94 32.29 33.26
N PRO A 69 12.75 32.90 33.40
CA PRO A 69 11.50 32.35 32.89
C PRO A 69 11.51 32.37 31.35
N VAL A 70 11.57 31.19 30.75
CA VAL A 70 11.57 30.99 29.29
C VAL A 70 10.61 29.87 28.90
N LYS A 71 10.31 29.75 27.61
CA LYS A 71 9.51 28.64 27.07
C LYS A 71 10.28 27.31 27.21
N ASP A 72 9.57 26.20 27.41
CA ASP A 72 10.15 24.86 27.66
C ASP A 72 11.26 24.44 26.70
N LYS A 73 11.12 24.72 25.39
CA LYS A 73 12.14 24.39 24.38
C LYS A 73 13.49 25.10 24.60
N ILE A 74 13.44 26.31 25.16
CA ILE A 74 14.63 27.09 25.50
C ILE A 74 15.11 26.67 26.89
N LEU A 75 14.18 26.38 27.80
CA LEU A 75 14.48 25.96 29.16
C LEU A 75 15.35 24.70 29.18
N SER A 76 15.01 23.68 28.40
CA SER A 76 15.82 22.45 28.33
C SER A 76 17.28 22.72 27.94
N LYS A 77 17.52 23.61 26.97
CA LYS A 77 18.88 23.99 26.56
C LYS A 77 19.62 24.76 27.64
N LEU A 78 18.94 25.66 28.36
CA LEU A 78 19.55 26.39 29.48
C LEU A 78 19.92 25.44 30.63
N VAL A 79 19.05 24.49 30.94
CA VAL A 79 19.30 23.44 31.93
C VAL A 79 20.53 22.61 31.52
N GLU A 80 20.59 22.15 30.28
CA GLU A 80 21.72 21.36 29.77
C GLU A 80 23.05 22.14 29.88
N LEU A 81 23.05 23.43 29.52
CA LEU A 81 24.22 24.28 29.62
C LEU A 81 24.68 24.50 31.06
N ASP A 82 23.76 24.69 32.01
CA ASP A 82 24.12 24.85 33.43
C ASP A 82 24.71 23.56 34.01
N ILE A 83 24.12 22.40 33.67
CA ILE A 83 24.65 21.09 34.06
C ILE A 83 26.08 20.91 33.50
N LYS A 84 26.29 21.14 32.21
CA LYS A 84 27.62 21.01 31.57
C LYS A 84 28.66 21.96 32.16
N LYS A 85 28.23 23.13 32.64
CA LYS A 85 29.11 24.09 33.32
C LYS A 85 29.50 23.63 34.73
N LYS A 86 28.56 23.07 35.48
CA LYS A 86 28.76 22.65 36.89
C LYS A 86 29.38 21.26 37.03
N ALA A 87 29.10 20.36 36.09
CA ALA A 87 29.59 18.97 36.06
C ALA A 87 30.20 18.63 34.68
N PRO A 88 31.32 19.25 34.30
CA PRO A 88 31.94 19.05 32.99
C PRO A 88 32.49 17.62 32.79
N ASP A 89 32.73 16.89 33.88
CA ASP A 89 33.26 15.54 33.89
C ASP A 89 32.24 14.49 33.40
N LEU A 90 30.94 14.81 33.38
CA LEU A 90 29.90 13.91 32.87
C LEU A 90 29.94 13.73 31.36
N GLY A 91 30.57 14.65 30.60
CA GLY A 91 30.67 14.60 29.15
C GLY A 91 29.32 14.78 28.44
N GLU A 92 28.95 13.84 27.58
CA GLU A 92 27.58 13.74 27.05
C GLU A 92 26.62 13.40 28.18
N ILE A 93 25.43 14.00 28.21
CA ILE A 93 24.47 13.81 29.29
C ILE A 93 23.07 13.53 28.74
N SER A 94 22.34 12.66 29.42
CA SER A 94 20.88 12.67 29.39
C SER A 94 20.39 13.20 30.73
N PHE A 95 19.32 14.00 30.73
CA PHE A 95 18.83 14.62 31.96
C PHE A 95 17.30 14.72 31.97
N TYR A 96 16.79 14.81 33.20
CA TYR A 96 15.41 15.13 33.54
C TYR A 96 15.40 16.44 34.31
N TYR A 97 14.34 17.23 34.14
CA TYR A 97 14.13 18.42 34.94
C TYR A 97 12.65 18.63 35.26
N SER A 98 12.40 19.28 36.40
CA SER A 98 11.06 19.68 36.83
C SER A 98 11.07 21.12 37.33
N VAL A 99 10.15 21.95 36.81
CA VAL A 99 9.99 23.33 37.27
C VAL A 99 9.29 23.30 38.62
N LEU A 100 9.99 23.74 39.66
CA LEU A 100 9.50 23.75 41.03
C LEU A 100 8.54 24.92 41.21
N ASN A 101 9.09 26.14 41.29
CA ASN A 101 8.38 27.36 41.65
C ASN A 101 8.95 28.58 40.90
N ASP A 102 8.12 29.59 40.71
CA ASP A 102 8.55 30.94 40.32
C ASP A 102 9.03 31.69 41.58
N MET A 103 10.17 32.37 41.50
CA MET A 103 10.73 33.17 42.58
C MET A 103 11.11 34.57 42.08
N ILE A 104 11.30 35.51 43.01
CA ILE A 104 11.86 36.82 42.72
C ILE A 104 13.23 36.89 43.40
N GLU A 105 14.28 36.99 42.60
CA GLU A 105 15.66 37.11 43.07
C GLU A 105 16.25 38.40 42.50
N GLU A 106 16.80 39.24 43.37
CA GLU A 106 17.38 40.55 42.99
C GLU A 106 16.41 41.44 42.16
N GLY A 107 15.11 41.37 42.45
CA GLY A 107 14.06 42.13 41.74
C GLY A 107 13.72 41.59 40.35
N ARG A 108 14.26 40.43 39.94
CA ARG A 108 13.93 39.75 38.68
C ARG A 108 13.14 38.47 38.95
N LYS A 109 12.15 38.22 38.11
CA LYS A 109 11.44 36.93 38.11
C LYS A 109 12.38 35.85 37.59
N VAL A 110 12.55 34.80 38.37
CA VAL A 110 13.34 33.60 38.07
C VAL A 110 12.50 32.36 38.35
N ILE A 111 12.92 31.21 37.85
CA ILE A 111 12.30 29.92 38.11
C ILE A 111 13.32 28.97 38.73
N SER A 112 12.90 28.22 39.75
CA SER A 112 13.71 27.15 40.33
C SER A 112 13.40 25.84 39.65
N VAL A 113 14.43 25.15 39.20
CA VAL A 113 14.32 23.91 38.42
C VAL A 113 15.14 22.82 39.11
N PHE A 114 14.48 21.72 39.49
CA PHE A 114 15.19 20.52 39.91
C PHE A 114 15.74 19.82 38.68
N VAL A 115 17.00 19.41 38.72
CA VAL A 115 17.67 18.71 37.62
C VAL A 115 18.27 17.40 38.11
N TYR A 116 18.19 16.37 37.27
CA TYR A 116 18.88 15.10 37.46
C TYR A 116 19.49 14.67 36.13
N ALA A 117 20.80 14.48 36.09
CA ALA A 117 21.56 14.15 34.90
C ALA A 117 22.42 12.91 35.12
N VAL A 118 22.60 12.14 34.05
CA VAL A 118 23.39 10.90 34.01
C VAL A 118 24.38 11.01 32.86
N SER A 119 25.60 10.53 33.08
CA SER A 119 26.62 10.48 32.02
C SER A 119 26.22 9.54 30.87
N GLY A 120 26.46 9.99 29.64
CA GLY A 120 26.25 9.23 28.41
C GLY A 120 27.11 7.98 28.34
N GLU A 121 28.26 7.94 29.03
CA GLU A 121 29.10 6.75 29.14
C GLU A 121 28.37 5.61 29.87
N GLU A 122 27.79 5.88 31.05
CA GLU A 122 27.04 4.86 31.81
C GLU A 122 25.81 4.40 31.05
N LEU A 123 25.09 5.33 30.42
CA LEU A 123 23.96 4.99 29.56
C LEU A 123 24.38 4.07 28.42
N SER A 124 25.50 4.39 27.75
CA SER A 124 26.06 3.60 26.66
C SER A 124 26.49 2.22 27.11
N GLN A 125 27.02 2.07 28.33
CA GLN A 125 27.35 0.75 28.90
C GLN A 125 26.10 -0.10 29.07
N VAL A 126 25.03 0.45 29.66
CA VAL A 126 23.75 -0.27 29.81
C VAL A 126 23.18 -0.65 28.43
N PHE A 127 23.08 0.31 27.50
CA PHE A 127 22.55 0.05 26.15
C PHE A 127 23.42 -0.91 25.34
N GLY A 128 24.73 -0.83 25.49
CA GLY A 128 25.71 -1.65 24.79
C GLY A 128 25.50 -3.14 25.05
N ARG A 129 25.16 -3.51 26.30
CA ARG A 129 24.86 -4.90 26.68
C ARG A 129 23.64 -5.45 25.93
N PHE A 130 22.53 -4.72 25.91
CA PHE A 130 21.34 -5.14 25.16
C PHE A 130 21.61 -5.18 23.65
N SER A 131 22.29 -4.16 23.12
CA SER A 131 22.57 -4.01 21.69
C SER A 131 23.45 -5.14 21.16
N LYS A 132 24.45 -5.59 21.93
CA LYS A 132 25.35 -6.72 21.62
C LYS A 132 24.59 -8.01 21.31
N TYR A 133 23.45 -8.24 21.96
CA TYR A 133 22.60 -9.43 21.77
C TYR A 133 21.35 -9.16 20.91
N GLY A 134 21.33 -8.04 20.16
CA GLY A 134 20.20 -7.67 19.30
C GLY A 134 18.91 -7.39 20.06
N LYS A 135 19.01 -7.01 21.35
CA LYS A 135 17.89 -6.63 22.20
C LYS A 135 17.66 -5.13 22.15
N ILE A 136 16.42 -4.72 22.43
CA ILE A 136 15.97 -3.35 22.34
C ILE A 136 15.52 -2.91 23.72
N VAL A 137 16.15 -1.85 24.23
CA VAL A 137 15.64 -1.11 25.39
C VAL A 137 14.58 -0.13 24.87
N ASN A 138 13.34 -0.30 25.30
CA ASN A 138 12.25 0.61 24.96
C ASN A 138 12.32 1.89 25.80
N ASP A 139 12.58 1.71 27.09
CA ASP A 139 12.61 2.78 28.07
C ASP A 139 13.70 2.48 29.10
N LEU A 140 14.40 3.53 29.53
CA LEU A 140 15.44 3.44 30.55
C LEU A 140 15.15 4.49 31.62
N TYR A 141 14.95 4.06 32.85
CA TYR A 141 14.62 4.93 33.97
C TYR A 141 15.71 4.86 35.06
N PRO A 142 16.15 5.99 35.62
CA PRO A 142 16.87 5.98 36.87
C PRO A 142 15.97 5.43 37.98
N ASP A 143 16.48 4.46 38.74
CA ASP A 143 15.70 3.80 39.80
C ASP A 143 15.13 4.82 40.81
N SER A 144 15.96 5.76 41.24
CA SER A 144 15.60 6.81 42.19
C SER A 144 14.46 7.73 41.69
N LEU A 145 14.44 8.10 40.41
CA LEU A 145 13.35 8.88 39.81
C LEU A 145 12.08 8.06 39.61
N LEU A 146 12.21 6.79 39.23
CA LEU A 146 11.05 5.92 39.04
C LEU A 146 10.27 5.74 40.34
N LEU A 147 10.98 5.52 41.45
CA LEU A 147 10.37 5.39 42.77
C LEU A 147 9.73 6.69 43.23
N SER A 148 10.28 7.85 42.83
CA SER A 148 9.62 9.14 43.05
C SER A 148 8.26 9.24 42.34
N CYS A 149 8.10 8.62 41.17
CA CYS A 149 6.81 8.60 40.48
C CYS A 149 5.77 7.78 41.27
N LEU A 150 6.18 6.67 41.87
CA LEU A 150 5.29 5.85 42.71
C LEU A 150 4.75 6.62 43.91
N SER A 151 5.59 7.42 44.58
CA SER A 151 5.14 8.26 45.71
C SER A 151 4.03 9.22 45.30
N THR A 152 4.13 9.80 44.10
CA THR A 152 3.20 10.83 43.65
C THR A 152 1.87 10.28 43.15
N ALA A 153 1.83 9.00 42.76
CA ALA A 153 0.63 8.36 42.25
C ALA A 153 -0.29 7.80 43.35
N GLY A 154 0.24 7.58 44.55
CA GLY A 154 -0.41 6.76 45.58
C GLY A 154 -1.25 7.50 46.64
N GLU A 155 -1.06 8.81 46.87
CA GLU A 155 -1.54 9.41 48.13
C GLU A 155 -2.41 10.68 47.98
N LYS A 156 -3.42 10.78 48.86
CA LYS A 156 -4.23 11.98 49.12
C LYS A 156 -3.44 13.11 49.80
N THR A 157 -2.17 12.89 50.13
CA THR A 157 -1.22 13.82 50.76
C THR A 157 -0.48 14.66 49.73
N ALA A 158 -0.97 14.74 48.49
CA ALA A 158 -0.28 15.42 47.38
C ALA A 158 0.22 16.84 47.72
N ASN A 159 -0.42 17.55 48.65
CA ASN A 159 -0.03 18.90 49.08
C ASN A 159 1.05 18.98 50.16
N GLU A 160 1.45 17.87 50.78
CA GLU A 160 2.41 17.86 51.87
C GLU A 160 3.80 17.42 51.39
N ALA A 161 4.84 18.02 51.97
CA ALA A 161 6.21 17.60 51.72
C ALA A 161 6.46 16.29 52.47
N ASN A 162 6.89 15.26 51.74
CA ASN A 162 7.22 13.95 52.31
C ASN A 162 8.61 13.51 51.87
N VAL A 163 9.34 12.89 52.79
CA VAL A 163 10.61 12.25 52.48
C VAL A 163 10.34 10.78 52.22
N TYR A 164 10.72 10.28 51.06
CA TYR A 164 10.61 8.87 50.72
C TYR A 164 11.99 8.22 50.75
N VAL A 165 12.06 7.02 51.31
CA VAL A 165 13.29 6.25 51.47
C VAL A 165 13.08 4.90 50.81
N SER A 166 13.91 4.60 49.82
CA SER A 166 13.92 3.30 49.16
C SER A 166 15.29 2.65 49.23
N GLU A 167 15.29 1.33 49.10
CA GLU A 167 16.48 0.49 49.10
C GLU A 167 16.61 -0.21 47.75
N SER A 168 17.80 -0.15 47.17
CA SER A 168 18.17 -0.78 45.91
C SER A 168 19.54 -1.43 46.09
N GLY A 169 19.54 -2.73 46.41
CA GLY A 169 20.73 -3.43 46.93
C GLY A 169 21.28 -2.76 48.20
N SER A 170 22.56 -2.39 48.19
CA SER A 170 23.23 -1.67 49.29
C SER A 170 23.02 -0.16 49.28
N ILE A 171 22.36 0.40 48.25
CA ILE A 171 22.16 1.84 48.12
C ILE A 171 20.79 2.21 48.68
N LYS A 172 20.76 3.21 49.55
CA LYS A 172 19.52 3.84 50.01
C LYS A 172 19.34 5.15 49.25
N ASN A 173 18.18 5.30 48.63
CA ASN A 173 17.79 6.53 47.96
C ASN A 173 16.83 7.29 48.89
N ILE A 174 17.16 8.55 49.19
CA ILE A 174 16.26 9.47 49.88
C ILE A 174 15.81 10.53 48.88
N LEU A 175 14.51 10.74 48.78
CA LEU A 175 13.93 11.78 47.95
C LEU A 175 12.94 12.63 48.75
N LEU A 176 12.90 13.92 48.47
CA LEU A 176 11.88 14.84 48.96
C LEU A 176 10.93 15.14 47.81
N ALA A 177 9.65 14.83 47.98
CA ALA A 177 8.63 15.20 47.01
C ALA A 177 7.47 15.95 47.68
N GLU A 178 6.89 16.87 46.92
CA GLU A 178 5.74 17.70 47.31
C GLU A 178 5.00 18.08 46.02
N ASN A 179 3.66 17.98 46.01
CA ASN A 179 2.84 18.33 44.84
C ASN A 179 3.21 17.58 43.55
N GLY A 180 3.60 16.31 43.66
CA GLY A 180 4.03 15.54 42.49
C GLY A 180 5.43 15.90 41.97
N LYS A 181 6.14 16.84 42.60
CA LYS A 181 7.44 17.33 42.15
C LYS A 181 8.54 16.87 43.10
N VAL A 182 9.65 16.42 42.53
CA VAL A 182 10.87 16.08 43.28
C VAL A 182 11.67 17.34 43.52
N TYR A 183 11.92 17.67 44.78
CA TYR A 183 12.71 18.83 45.18
C TYR A 183 14.16 18.47 45.47
N PHE A 184 14.38 17.27 45.99
CA PHE A 184 15.68 16.83 46.44
C PHE A 184 15.77 15.33 46.31
N MET A 185 16.96 14.85 45.98
CA MET A 185 17.27 13.44 45.94
C MET A 185 18.70 13.27 46.42
N ARG A 186 19.01 12.14 47.05
CA ARG A 186 20.37 11.71 47.35
C ARG A 186 20.40 10.21 47.50
N SER A 187 21.56 9.64 47.20
CA SER A 187 21.82 8.23 47.40
C SER A 187 23.01 8.09 48.33
N PHE A 188 22.96 7.12 49.25
CA PHE A 188 24.10 6.77 50.10
C PHE A 188 24.20 5.25 50.23
N GLN A 189 25.41 4.76 50.41
CA GLN A 189 25.66 3.34 50.60
C GLN A 189 25.47 2.98 52.07
N SER A 190 24.69 1.94 52.31
CA SER A 190 24.56 1.31 53.62
C SER A 190 25.36 0.01 53.65
N SER A 191 25.81 -0.38 54.85
CA SER A 191 26.53 -1.63 55.08
C SER A 191 25.60 -2.85 55.05
N GLU A 192 24.32 -2.66 55.33
CA GLU A 192 23.36 -3.75 55.53
C GLU A 192 22.05 -3.53 54.76
N SER A 193 21.35 -4.63 54.52
CA SER A 193 19.99 -4.56 53.96
C SER A 193 18.99 -4.08 55.02
N GLY A 194 17.97 -3.34 54.62
CA GLY A 194 16.99 -2.72 55.54
C GLY A 194 17.39 -1.34 56.04
N ILE A 195 16.82 -0.91 57.16
CA ILE A 195 17.04 0.40 57.79
C ILE A 195 17.61 0.18 59.19
N ASN A 196 18.87 0.56 59.38
CA ASN A 196 19.60 0.49 60.65
C ASN A 196 19.81 1.87 61.29
N ASP A 197 20.48 1.90 62.44
CA ASP A 197 20.73 3.14 63.20
C ASP A 197 21.55 4.18 62.40
N ALA A 198 22.52 3.74 61.60
CA ALA A 198 23.31 4.64 60.75
C ALA A 198 22.48 5.22 59.59
N ASP A 199 21.55 4.43 59.04
CA ASP A 199 20.60 4.88 58.03
C ASP A 199 19.64 5.92 58.62
N VAL A 200 19.12 5.70 59.83
CA VAL A 200 18.24 6.65 60.53
C VAL A 200 18.96 7.97 60.81
N GLN A 201 20.23 7.95 61.19
CA GLN A 201 21.04 9.17 61.32
C GLN A 201 21.15 9.93 59.99
N ASN A 202 21.39 9.21 58.89
CA ASN A 202 21.43 9.80 57.55
C ASN A 202 20.10 10.40 57.11
N ILE A 203 18.99 9.73 57.43
CA ILE A 203 17.63 10.23 57.18
C ILE A 203 17.39 11.49 58.01
N ASN A 204 17.75 11.50 59.30
CA ASN A 204 17.60 12.67 60.17
C ASN A 204 18.45 13.86 59.71
N MET A 205 19.68 13.63 59.26
CA MET A 205 20.50 14.68 58.64
C MET A 205 19.83 15.24 57.38
N THR A 206 19.21 14.38 56.58
CA THR A 206 18.47 14.81 55.38
C THR A 206 17.23 15.62 55.74
N LEU A 207 16.46 15.20 56.74
CA LEU A 207 15.32 15.97 57.26
C LEU A 207 15.73 17.36 57.73
N ASN A 208 16.86 17.46 58.43
CA ASN A 208 17.40 18.75 58.86
C ASN A 208 17.82 19.63 57.67
N TYR A 209 18.48 19.06 56.67
CA TYR A 209 18.82 19.76 55.44
C TYR A 209 17.57 20.29 54.72
N CYS A 210 16.51 19.49 54.60
CA CYS A 210 15.24 19.93 54.01
C CYS A 210 14.65 21.13 54.77
N ARG A 211 14.66 21.10 56.10
CA ARG A 211 14.12 22.17 56.96
C ARG A 211 14.96 23.45 56.89
N GLN A 212 16.28 23.32 56.94
CA GLN A 212 17.20 24.46 57.06
C GLN A 212 17.51 25.10 55.70
N THR A 213 17.85 24.29 54.71
CA THR A 213 18.31 24.76 53.41
C THR A 213 17.15 24.93 52.43
N LEU A 214 16.30 23.91 52.28
CA LEU A 214 15.19 23.94 51.32
C LEU A 214 13.95 24.65 51.87
N ARG A 215 13.93 24.96 53.17
CA ARG A 215 12.78 25.56 53.88
C ARG A 215 11.48 24.75 53.69
N LYS A 216 11.61 23.42 53.57
CA LYS A 216 10.50 22.47 53.50
C LYS A 216 10.46 21.67 54.80
N ASN A 217 9.26 21.48 55.35
CA ASN A 217 9.06 20.73 56.58
C ASN A 217 8.39 19.39 56.24
N PRO A 218 9.15 18.29 56.12
CA PRO A 218 8.56 17.01 55.79
C PRO A 218 7.64 16.53 56.90
N VAL A 219 6.45 16.08 56.55
CA VAL A 219 5.42 15.62 57.50
C VAL A 219 5.68 14.18 57.92
N ALA A 220 6.15 13.34 57.00
CA ALA A 220 6.49 11.94 57.27
C ALA A 220 7.75 11.47 56.52
N VAL A 221 8.27 10.33 56.96
CA VAL A 221 9.28 9.53 56.24
C VAL A 221 8.62 8.24 55.75
N THR A 222 8.38 8.14 54.45
CA THR A 222 7.73 6.98 53.85
C THR A 222 8.75 6.00 53.29
N PHE A 223 8.81 4.81 53.87
CA PHE A 223 9.64 3.71 53.40
C PHE A 223 8.99 2.97 52.23
N MET A 224 9.80 2.67 51.21
CA MET A 224 9.40 1.94 50.01
C MET A 224 10.23 0.68 49.81
N GLY A 225 9.62 -0.36 49.25
CA GLY A 225 10.29 -1.62 48.95
C GLY A 225 10.73 -2.32 50.22
N THR A 226 11.90 -2.96 50.19
CA THR A 226 12.43 -3.74 51.32
C THR A 226 12.67 -2.91 52.58
N ALA A 227 12.90 -1.59 52.43
CA ALA A 227 13.06 -0.66 53.54
C ALA A 227 11.83 -0.61 54.47
N ALA A 228 10.63 -0.89 53.93
CA ALA A 228 9.39 -0.92 54.71
C ALA A 228 9.23 -2.19 55.57
N TYR A 229 9.94 -3.28 55.23
CA TYR A 229 9.82 -4.58 55.89
C TYR A 229 10.97 -4.88 56.85
N LYS A 230 12.15 -4.30 56.60
CA LYS A 230 13.37 -4.52 57.37
C LYS A 230 13.76 -3.26 58.12
N TYR A 231 13.02 -2.90 59.16
CA TYR A 231 13.35 -1.77 60.03
C TYR A 231 13.85 -2.29 61.39
N SER A 232 15.13 -2.07 61.69
CA SER A 232 15.78 -2.58 62.93
C SER A 232 16.48 -1.48 63.73
N ALA A 233 16.16 -0.21 63.47
CA ALA A 233 16.78 0.91 64.16
C ALA A 233 16.19 1.15 65.57
N ASN A 234 17.08 1.41 66.53
CA ASN A 234 16.77 1.83 67.90
C ASN A 234 16.67 3.35 68.03
N ILE A 235 17.24 4.10 67.08
CA ILE A 235 17.17 5.56 67.04
C ILE A 235 15.81 6.00 66.49
N ALA A 236 15.20 7.01 67.12
CA ALA A 236 13.96 7.60 66.64
C ALA A 236 14.19 8.53 65.43
N LEU A 237 13.28 8.47 64.46
CA LEU A 237 13.24 9.41 63.34
C LEU A 237 12.68 10.77 63.79
N ALA A 238 13.22 11.84 63.23
CA ALA A 238 12.80 13.21 63.48
C ALA A 238 11.47 13.59 62.81
N ALA A 239 10.87 12.66 62.06
CA ALA A 239 9.53 12.73 61.52
C ALA A 239 8.88 11.32 61.57
N PRO A 240 7.56 11.21 61.69
CA PRO A 240 6.85 9.93 61.75
C PRO A 240 7.21 8.99 60.59
N PRO A 241 7.57 7.72 60.86
CA PRO A 241 7.75 6.71 59.82
C PRO A 241 6.40 6.24 59.28
N CYS A 242 6.31 6.09 57.97
CA CYS A 242 5.19 5.48 57.26
C CYS A 242 5.74 4.41 56.30
N CYS A 243 4.91 3.42 55.95
CA CYS A 243 5.26 2.43 54.94
C CYS A 243 4.35 2.63 53.74
N SER A 244 4.92 2.72 52.53
CA SER A 244 4.11 2.79 51.33
C SER A 244 3.45 1.44 51.08
N THR A 245 2.11 1.42 51.08
CA THR A 245 1.34 0.26 50.62
C THR A 245 0.88 0.50 49.20
N HIS A 246 1.69 0.12 48.22
CA HIS A 246 1.23 0.05 46.83
C HIS A 246 0.48 -1.27 46.62
N SER A 247 -0.79 -1.17 46.21
CA SER A 247 -1.59 -2.34 45.84
C SER A 247 -1.11 -2.88 44.49
N ILE A 248 -0.12 -3.76 44.51
CA ILE A 248 0.34 -4.48 43.31
C ILE A 248 -0.50 -5.75 43.21
N ASN A 249 -1.38 -5.82 42.21
CA ASN A 249 -2.14 -7.03 41.91
C ASN A 249 -1.18 -8.11 41.37
N SER A 250 -0.61 -8.90 42.27
CA SER A 250 0.38 -9.92 41.94
C SER A 250 0.12 -11.21 42.71
N ASN A 251 0.58 -12.32 42.14
CA ASN A 251 0.62 -13.61 42.82
C ASN A 251 1.80 -13.73 43.80
N LEU A 252 2.56 -12.65 44.02
CA LEU A 252 3.74 -12.63 44.87
C LEU A 252 3.36 -12.28 46.30
N SER A 253 4.15 -12.79 47.25
CA SER A 253 4.09 -12.28 48.62
C SER A 253 4.41 -10.78 48.64
N SER A 254 3.87 -10.06 49.62
CA SER A 254 4.11 -8.63 49.79
C SER A 254 5.61 -8.32 49.92
N GLU A 255 6.36 -9.17 50.62
CA GLU A 255 7.83 -9.08 50.73
C GLU A 255 8.53 -9.22 49.38
N LYS A 256 8.13 -10.19 48.54
CA LYS A 256 8.70 -10.33 47.18
C LYS A 256 8.30 -9.17 46.27
N CYS A 257 7.09 -8.63 46.40
CA CYS A 257 6.73 -7.41 45.67
C CYS A 257 7.66 -6.25 46.02
N ALA A 258 8.00 -6.13 47.31
CA ALA A 258 8.89 -5.11 47.82
C ALA A 258 10.32 -5.25 47.28
N GLU A 259 10.81 -6.48 47.16
CA GLU A 259 12.13 -6.79 46.59
C GLU A 259 12.22 -6.44 45.10
N TYR A 260 11.12 -6.58 44.35
CA TYR A 260 11.04 -6.30 42.91
C TYR A 260 10.35 -4.97 42.59
N LEU A 261 10.32 -4.02 43.55
CA LEU A 261 9.55 -2.79 43.40
C LEU A 261 9.99 -1.97 42.18
N ALA A 262 11.29 -1.76 41.99
CA ALA A 262 11.83 -0.99 40.88
C ALA A 262 11.42 -1.54 39.49
N PRO A 263 11.68 -2.82 39.15
CA PRO A 263 11.28 -3.34 37.85
C PRO A 263 9.75 -3.44 37.70
N ILE A 264 9.00 -3.63 38.78
CA ILE A 264 7.51 -3.60 38.74
C ILE A 264 7.01 -2.19 38.45
N ALA A 265 7.54 -1.17 39.13
CA ALA A 265 7.18 0.23 38.98
C ALA A 265 7.36 0.70 37.53
N ALA A 266 8.42 0.24 36.86
CA ALA A 266 8.74 0.59 35.48
C ALA A 266 7.69 0.09 34.47
N LEU A 267 6.91 -0.92 34.85
CA LEU A 267 5.84 -1.48 34.02
C LEU A 267 4.46 -0.89 34.35
N MET A 268 4.32 -0.21 35.49
CA MET A 268 3.06 0.38 35.91
C MET A 268 2.62 1.51 34.97
N PRO A 269 1.30 1.65 34.73
CA PRO A 269 0.76 2.73 33.93
C PRO A 269 0.74 4.05 34.73
N LEU A 270 1.90 4.51 35.17
CA LEU A 270 2.05 5.77 35.90
C LEU A 270 1.92 6.94 34.91
N ALA A 271 1.11 7.92 35.28
CA ALA A 271 1.05 9.18 34.54
C ALA A 271 2.45 9.79 34.46
N ASP A 272 2.79 10.40 33.32
CA ASP A 272 4.06 11.08 33.10
C ASP A 272 5.33 10.22 33.08
N LEU A 273 5.26 8.90 33.23
CA LEU A 273 6.46 8.04 33.25
C LEU A 273 7.36 8.23 32.02
N ALA A 274 6.77 8.42 30.84
CA ALA A 274 7.51 8.65 29.60
C ALA A 274 8.44 9.89 29.63
N LYS A 275 8.14 10.88 30.49
CA LYS A 275 8.98 12.08 30.67
C LYS A 275 10.27 11.79 31.44
N TYR A 276 10.31 10.71 32.21
CA TYR A 276 11.46 10.30 33.03
C TYR A 276 12.41 9.36 32.29
N SER A 277 12.16 9.05 31.01
CA SER A 277 12.99 8.12 30.23
C SER A 277 14.29 8.79 29.77
N PHE A 278 15.43 8.22 30.16
CA PHE A 278 16.78 8.71 29.82
C PHE A 278 17.29 8.17 28.48
N LEU A 279 16.39 7.58 27.69
CA LEU A 279 16.71 7.07 26.36
C LEU A 279 17.16 8.24 25.46
N PRO A 280 18.43 8.28 25.02
CA PRO A 280 18.95 9.39 24.22
C PRO A 280 18.11 9.56 22.95
N GLU A 281 17.82 10.81 22.56
CA GLU A 281 17.00 11.08 21.37
C GLU A 281 17.61 10.46 20.10
N ASP A 282 18.94 10.41 20.02
CA ASP A 282 19.67 9.79 18.93
C ASP A 282 19.36 8.30 18.79
N THR A 283 19.17 7.58 19.91
CA THR A 283 18.80 6.16 19.85
C THR A 283 17.37 5.96 19.35
N LYS A 284 16.45 6.90 19.64
CA LYS A 284 15.09 6.89 19.07
C LYS A 284 15.14 7.16 17.56
N ALA A 285 15.96 8.09 17.11
CA ALA A 285 16.16 8.41 15.69
C ALA A 285 16.78 7.24 14.92
N VAL A 286 17.86 6.63 15.45
CA VAL A 286 18.50 5.45 14.87
C VAL A 286 17.52 4.26 14.79
N ARG A 287 16.68 4.08 15.81
CA ARG A 287 15.62 3.06 15.79
C ARG A 287 14.60 3.33 14.70
N LEU A 288 14.14 4.57 14.54
CA LEU A 288 13.23 4.97 13.48
C LEU A 288 13.85 4.72 12.11
N GLN A 289 15.12 5.11 11.92
CA GLN A 289 15.87 4.90 10.69
C GLN A 289 16.02 3.41 10.36
N LYS A 290 16.37 2.56 11.33
CA LYS A 290 16.43 1.11 11.14
C LYS A 290 15.08 0.51 10.75
N MET A 291 13.98 0.97 11.36
CA MET A 291 12.63 0.52 11.00
C MET A 291 12.27 0.95 9.58
N ILE A 292 12.53 2.21 9.22
CA ILE A 292 12.30 2.72 7.85
C ILE A 292 13.12 1.91 6.83
N MET A 293 14.40 1.66 7.11
CA MET A 293 15.27 0.83 6.25
C MET A 293 14.77 -0.61 6.09
N LEU A 294 14.25 -1.21 7.18
CA LEU A 294 13.67 -2.55 7.12
C LEU A 294 12.42 -2.57 6.25
N TYR A 295 11.49 -1.63 6.46
CA TYR A 295 10.27 -1.52 5.67
C TYR A 295 10.56 -1.22 4.20
N SER A 296 11.51 -0.31 3.91
CA SER A 296 11.92 -0.02 2.53
C SER A 296 12.57 -1.22 1.86
N SER A 297 13.37 -2.00 2.59
CA SER A 297 13.96 -3.24 2.07
C SER A 297 12.91 -4.30 1.76
N CYS A 298 11.93 -4.50 2.66
CA CYS A 298 10.81 -5.40 2.41
C CYS A 298 9.99 -4.95 1.18
N ALA A 299 9.70 -3.65 1.06
CA ALA A 299 8.98 -3.11 -0.09
C ALA A 299 9.76 -3.33 -1.40
N LEU A 300 11.07 -3.11 -1.39
CA LEU A 300 11.94 -3.38 -2.55
C LEU A 300 11.92 -4.85 -2.95
N ILE A 301 11.96 -5.78 -1.99
CA ILE A 301 11.86 -7.22 -2.28
C ILE A 301 10.53 -7.56 -2.93
N VAL A 302 9.41 -7.03 -2.41
CA VAL A 302 8.07 -7.26 -2.99
C VAL A 302 7.98 -6.71 -4.41
N ILE A 303 8.47 -5.49 -4.64
CA ILE A 303 8.51 -4.87 -5.98
C ILE A 303 9.39 -5.68 -6.93
N SER A 304 10.52 -6.19 -6.45
CA SER A 304 11.46 -7.00 -7.25
C SER A 304 10.85 -8.35 -7.63
N LEU A 305 10.14 -9.00 -6.72
CA LEU A 305 9.40 -10.24 -7.00
C LEU A 305 8.26 -10.00 -8.00
N ALA A 306 7.49 -8.92 -7.83
CA ALA A 306 6.43 -8.55 -8.76
C ALA A 306 6.99 -8.23 -10.16
N GLY A 307 8.09 -7.47 -10.24
CA GLY A 307 8.80 -7.18 -11.48
C GLY A 307 9.36 -8.43 -12.15
N GLY A 308 9.96 -9.34 -11.38
CA GLY A 308 10.45 -10.63 -11.87
C GLY A 308 9.32 -11.51 -12.43
N ALA A 309 8.18 -11.58 -11.74
CA ALA A 309 7.00 -12.29 -12.23
C ALA A 309 6.46 -11.69 -13.55
N TYR A 310 6.42 -10.36 -13.65
CA TYR A 310 6.01 -9.65 -14.85
C TYR A 310 6.96 -9.91 -16.03
N LEU A 311 8.28 -9.85 -15.80
CA LEU A 311 9.28 -10.18 -16.82
C LEU A 311 9.20 -11.63 -17.29
N ASN A 312 8.95 -12.58 -16.39
CA ASN A 312 8.73 -13.98 -16.74
C ASN A 312 7.50 -14.15 -17.63
N LYS A 313 6.39 -13.45 -17.32
CA LYS A 313 5.19 -13.45 -18.16
C LYS A 313 5.49 -12.92 -19.57
N LEU A 314 6.15 -11.77 -19.68
CA LEU A 314 6.58 -11.19 -20.96
C LEU A 314 7.50 -12.13 -21.74
N SER A 315 8.43 -12.80 -21.07
CA SER A 315 9.33 -13.76 -21.71
C SER A 315 8.58 -15.00 -22.22
N SER A 316 7.55 -15.46 -21.50
CA SER A 316 6.68 -16.56 -21.93
C SER A 316 5.86 -16.15 -23.15
N GLU A 317 5.27 -14.96 -23.14
CA GLU A 317 4.52 -14.41 -24.28
C GLU A 317 5.42 -14.29 -25.52
N ARG A 318 6.67 -13.81 -25.36
CA ARG A 318 7.65 -13.78 -26.47
C ARG A 318 7.96 -15.17 -27.01
N LYS A 319 8.18 -16.16 -26.13
CA LYS A 319 8.39 -17.56 -26.57
C LYS A 319 7.19 -18.07 -27.35
N GLN A 320 5.98 -17.87 -26.85
CA GLN A 320 4.76 -18.32 -27.52
C GLN A 320 4.57 -17.65 -28.89
N VAL A 321 4.84 -16.35 -29.00
CA VAL A 321 4.82 -15.64 -30.29
C VAL A 321 5.88 -16.19 -31.24
N GLN A 322 7.09 -16.48 -30.73
CA GLN A 322 8.17 -17.04 -31.53
C GLN A 322 7.85 -18.46 -32.03
N ASP A 323 7.24 -19.28 -31.18
CA ASP A 323 6.75 -20.61 -31.54
C ASP A 323 5.65 -20.51 -32.60
N ASN A 324 4.69 -19.58 -32.45
CA ASN A 324 3.64 -19.33 -33.44
C ASN A 324 4.20 -18.86 -34.80
N ILE A 325 5.19 -17.97 -34.80
CA ILE A 325 5.87 -17.54 -36.04
C ILE A 325 6.57 -18.73 -36.71
N THR A 326 7.19 -19.60 -35.92
CA THR A 326 7.89 -20.79 -36.44
C THR A 326 6.90 -21.79 -37.04
N ALA A 327 5.75 -21.99 -36.39
CA ALA A 327 4.65 -22.81 -36.91
C ALA A 327 4.04 -22.23 -38.19
N LEU A 328 3.78 -20.92 -38.24
CA LEU A 328 3.29 -20.26 -39.46
C LEU A 328 4.30 -20.37 -40.61
N ARG A 329 5.59 -20.24 -40.33
CA ARG A 329 6.64 -20.41 -41.35
C ARG A 329 6.67 -21.84 -41.89
N SER A 330 6.51 -22.85 -41.04
CA SER A 330 6.47 -24.24 -41.50
C SER A 330 5.19 -24.53 -42.31
N GLU A 331 4.05 -23.97 -41.93
CA GLU A 331 2.79 -24.07 -42.69
C GLU A 331 2.91 -23.41 -44.07
N ILE A 332 3.47 -22.20 -44.14
CA ILE A 332 3.74 -21.50 -45.42
C ILE A 332 4.68 -22.33 -46.30
N ALA A 333 5.73 -22.92 -45.72
CA ALA A 333 6.64 -23.79 -46.47
C ALA A 333 5.92 -25.03 -47.03
N GLN A 334 4.99 -25.62 -46.28
CA GLN A 334 4.15 -26.72 -46.76
C GLN A 334 3.18 -26.28 -47.87
N MET A 335 2.60 -25.07 -47.76
CA MET A 335 1.75 -24.49 -48.80
C MET A 335 2.48 -24.20 -50.11
N GLY A 336 3.82 -24.10 -50.11
CA GLY A 336 4.63 -23.97 -51.32
C GLY A 336 4.40 -25.12 -52.32
N SER A 337 4.17 -26.34 -51.83
CA SER A 337 3.88 -27.50 -52.69
C SER A 337 2.47 -27.43 -53.32
N VAL A 338 1.49 -26.93 -52.56
CA VAL A 338 0.10 -26.76 -53.01
C VAL A 338 -0.02 -25.64 -54.04
N THR A 339 0.66 -24.52 -53.81
CA THR A 339 0.71 -23.39 -54.75
C THR A 339 1.42 -23.76 -56.04
N ALA A 340 2.51 -24.53 -55.98
CA ALA A 340 3.16 -25.09 -57.17
C ALA A 340 2.21 -26.02 -57.95
N GLY A 341 1.48 -26.90 -57.26
CA GLY A 341 0.49 -27.79 -57.87
C GLY A 341 -0.69 -27.04 -58.51
N TYR A 342 -1.20 -26.00 -57.85
CA TYR A 342 -2.26 -25.16 -58.40
C TYR A 342 -1.79 -24.40 -59.65
N LYS A 343 -0.59 -23.83 -59.61
CA LYS A 343 -0.02 -23.10 -60.75
C LYS A 343 0.19 -24.00 -61.96
N ALA A 344 0.69 -25.22 -61.76
CA ALA A 344 0.81 -26.21 -62.82
C ALA A 344 -0.54 -26.57 -63.46
N ARG A 345 -1.60 -26.77 -62.65
CA ARG A 345 -2.95 -27.02 -63.16
C ARG A 345 -3.57 -25.81 -63.86
N PHE A 346 -3.31 -24.60 -63.36
CA PHE A 346 -3.77 -23.36 -64.00
C PHE A 346 -3.12 -23.18 -65.37
N ASP A 347 -1.82 -23.44 -65.48
CA ASP A 347 -1.08 -23.38 -66.74
C ASP A 347 -1.58 -24.45 -67.73
N GLU A 348 -1.97 -25.65 -67.27
CA GLU A 348 -2.66 -26.64 -68.10
C GLU A 348 -4.02 -26.14 -68.57
N LEU A 349 -4.81 -25.52 -67.69
CA LEU A 349 -6.15 -25.04 -68.00
C LEU A 349 -6.12 -23.88 -69.01
N GLN A 350 -5.12 -22.99 -68.92
CA GLN A 350 -4.89 -21.95 -69.92
C GLN A 350 -4.66 -22.50 -71.33
N LYS A 351 -3.98 -23.66 -71.46
CA LYS A 351 -3.73 -24.29 -72.78
C LYS A 351 -5.02 -24.75 -73.45
N VAL A 352 -6.05 -25.09 -72.68
CA VAL A 352 -7.33 -25.62 -73.20
C VAL A 352 -8.42 -24.55 -73.34
N MET A 353 -8.23 -23.38 -72.72
CA MET A 353 -9.18 -22.28 -72.72
C MET A 353 -9.61 -21.78 -74.11
N PRO A 354 -8.71 -21.69 -75.12
CA PRO A 354 -9.08 -21.29 -76.48
C PRO A 354 -10.07 -22.27 -77.15
N ARG A 355 -9.95 -23.58 -76.84
CA ARG A 355 -10.88 -24.60 -77.37
C ARG A 355 -12.27 -24.48 -76.74
N ILE A 356 -12.33 -24.18 -75.44
CA ILE A 356 -13.60 -23.98 -74.73
C ILE A 356 -14.33 -22.76 -75.29
N GLN A 357 -13.61 -21.66 -75.54
CA GLN A 357 -14.18 -20.45 -76.16
C GLN A 357 -14.69 -20.72 -77.59
N PHE A 358 -13.91 -21.43 -78.41
CA PHE A 358 -14.32 -21.79 -79.77
C PHE A 358 -15.60 -22.65 -79.82
N ILE A 359 -15.75 -23.63 -78.91
CA ILE A 359 -16.96 -24.45 -78.84
C ILE A 359 -18.19 -23.63 -78.42
N ASN A 360 -18.01 -22.69 -77.48
CA ASN A 360 -19.09 -21.81 -77.05
C ASN A 360 -19.53 -20.82 -78.13
N ASP A 361 -18.59 -20.33 -78.95
CA ASP A 361 -18.90 -19.43 -80.07
C ASP A 361 -19.65 -20.15 -81.20
N ILE A 362 -19.34 -21.43 -81.46
CA ILE A 362 -20.08 -22.24 -82.44
C ILE A 362 -21.52 -22.51 -81.98
N ASN A 363 -21.72 -22.84 -80.70
CA ASN A 363 -23.03 -23.19 -80.15
C ASN A 363 -23.95 -21.97 -79.94
N SER A 364 -23.45 -20.74 -80.08
CA SER A 364 -24.22 -19.51 -79.86
C SER A 364 -24.63 -18.77 -81.14
N SER A 365 -24.51 -19.39 -82.32
CA SER A 365 -24.96 -18.81 -83.59
C SER A 365 -26.51 -18.79 -83.70
N PRO A 366 -27.15 -17.63 -83.95
CA PRO A 366 -28.61 -17.52 -84.05
C PRO A 366 -29.19 -18.29 -85.27
N ASP A 367 -30.30 -18.99 -85.05
CA ASP A 367 -30.95 -19.87 -86.02
C ASP A 367 -31.77 -19.08 -87.05
N MET A 368 -31.14 -18.75 -88.20
CA MET A 368 -31.78 -18.01 -89.29
C MET A 368 -33.05 -18.68 -89.84
N LYS A 369 -33.22 -20.00 -89.68
CA LYS A 369 -34.44 -20.68 -90.14
C LYS A 369 -35.65 -20.26 -89.30
N LYS A 370 -35.50 -20.14 -87.98
CA LYS A 370 -36.56 -19.63 -87.10
C LYS A 370 -36.92 -18.19 -87.43
N THR A 371 -35.94 -17.37 -87.81
CA THR A 371 -36.18 -15.98 -88.20
C THR A 371 -37.01 -15.85 -89.47
N LEU A 372 -36.70 -16.66 -90.49
CA LEU A 372 -37.46 -16.68 -91.74
C LEU A 372 -38.89 -17.20 -91.55
N ILE A 373 -39.09 -18.18 -90.66
CA ILE A 373 -40.43 -18.69 -90.33
C ILE A 373 -41.29 -17.57 -89.72
N ALA A 374 -40.79 -16.85 -88.70
CA ALA A 374 -41.57 -15.79 -88.06
C ALA A 374 -41.91 -14.64 -89.04
N LEU A 375 -41.00 -14.30 -89.95
CA LEU A 375 -41.25 -13.31 -91.01
C LEU A 375 -42.41 -13.74 -91.94
N SER A 376 -42.53 -15.03 -92.24
CA SER A 376 -43.63 -15.55 -93.07
C SER A 376 -45.01 -15.49 -92.37
N GLU A 377 -45.04 -15.34 -91.05
CA GLU A 377 -46.27 -15.16 -90.27
C GLU A 377 -46.70 -13.70 -90.15
N ILE A 378 -45.78 -12.76 -90.43
CA ILE A 378 -45.98 -11.31 -90.27
C ILE A 378 -46.49 -10.67 -91.58
N ALA A 379 -46.61 -11.43 -92.67
CA ALA A 379 -47.15 -10.92 -93.94
C ALA A 379 -48.53 -10.25 -93.75
N PRO A 380 -48.81 -9.09 -94.39
CA PRO A 380 -50.01 -8.29 -94.13
C PRO A 380 -51.33 -9.07 -94.30
N ALA A 381 -51.34 -10.04 -95.22
CA ALA A 381 -52.47 -10.94 -95.47
C ALA A 381 -52.82 -11.85 -94.28
N LYS A 382 -51.82 -12.23 -93.45
CA LYS A 382 -52.02 -13.07 -92.24
C LYS A 382 -52.27 -12.25 -90.98
N LEU A 383 -51.97 -10.95 -90.99
CA LEU A 383 -52.19 -10.03 -89.87
C LEU A 383 -53.57 -9.36 -89.89
N ASN A 384 -54.44 -9.71 -90.85
CA ASN A 384 -55.77 -9.08 -91.03
C ASN A 384 -55.70 -7.54 -91.14
N LEU A 385 -54.64 -7.01 -91.78
CA LEU A 385 -54.44 -5.57 -92.00
C LEU A 385 -54.42 -5.27 -93.52
N PRO A 386 -55.58 -5.24 -94.20
CA PRO A 386 -55.66 -5.10 -95.66
C PRO A 386 -55.17 -3.72 -96.18
N THR A 387 -55.06 -2.74 -95.28
CA THR A 387 -54.63 -1.37 -95.59
C THR A 387 -53.12 -1.16 -95.47
N VAL A 388 -52.34 -2.18 -95.07
CA VAL A 388 -50.88 -2.09 -94.90
C VAL A 388 -50.15 -2.86 -95.99
N SER A 389 -49.18 -2.23 -96.64
CA SER A 389 -48.30 -2.88 -97.63
C SER A 389 -46.84 -2.75 -97.22
N PHE A 390 -46.12 -3.86 -97.11
CA PHE A 390 -44.67 -3.82 -96.86
C PHE A 390 -43.92 -3.58 -98.17
N GLY A 391 -43.02 -2.59 -98.17
CA GLY A 391 -42.15 -2.26 -99.30
C GLY A 391 -40.82 -3.00 -99.25
N SER A 392 -40.21 -3.15 -98.07
CA SER A 392 -38.97 -3.91 -97.91
C SER A 392 -38.78 -4.43 -96.50
N ILE A 393 -38.21 -5.62 -96.36
CA ILE A 393 -37.73 -6.16 -95.08
C ILE A 393 -36.23 -6.44 -95.23
N GLN A 394 -35.41 -5.76 -94.43
CA GLN A 394 -33.98 -6.01 -94.35
C GLN A 394 -33.66 -6.79 -93.07
N ILE A 395 -32.77 -7.76 -93.19
CA ILE A 395 -32.34 -8.64 -92.09
C ILE A 395 -30.84 -8.42 -91.88
N GLU A 396 -30.45 -7.98 -90.69
CA GLU A 396 -29.06 -7.78 -90.29
C GLU A 396 -28.70 -8.70 -89.12
N ARG A 397 -27.50 -9.29 -89.18
CA ARG A 397 -27.00 -10.16 -88.11
C ARG A 397 -26.26 -9.34 -87.06
N GLU A 398 -26.65 -9.46 -85.80
CA GLU A 398 -26.06 -8.71 -84.70
C GLU A 398 -25.65 -9.67 -83.57
N ALA A 399 -24.39 -10.12 -83.57
CA ALA A 399 -23.77 -11.03 -82.60
C ALA A 399 -24.64 -12.23 -82.17
N LYS A 400 -25.50 -12.05 -81.16
CA LYS A 400 -26.40 -13.08 -80.57
C LYS A 400 -27.87 -12.99 -81.04
N ASN A 401 -28.24 -11.99 -81.83
CA ASN A 401 -29.61 -11.71 -82.26
C ASN A 401 -29.71 -11.40 -83.77
N VAL A 402 -30.95 -11.39 -84.29
CA VAL A 402 -31.25 -10.94 -85.65
C VAL A 402 -32.07 -9.65 -85.59
N LYS A 403 -31.55 -8.59 -86.22
CA LYS A 403 -32.22 -7.29 -86.38
C LYS A 403 -33.02 -7.29 -87.68
N LEU A 404 -34.27 -6.86 -87.60
CA LEU A 404 -35.22 -6.77 -88.70
C LEU A 404 -35.62 -5.31 -88.89
N ILE A 405 -35.51 -4.82 -90.13
CA ILE A 405 -35.92 -3.46 -90.50
C ILE A 405 -37.05 -3.58 -91.52
N ILE A 406 -38.27 -3.28 -91.10
CA ILE A 406 -39.48 -3.40 -91.91
C ILE A 406 -39.91 -2.01 -92.36
N LYS A 407 -39.97 -1.77 -93.67
CA LYS A 407 -40.46 -0.52 -94.27
C LYS A 407 -41.73 -0.78 -95.07
N GLY A 408 -42.72 0.10 -94.97
CA GLY A 408 -43.99 -0.06 -95.68
C GLY A 408 -44.85 1.19 -95.67
N ASN A 409 -46.05 1.05 -96.23
CA ASN A 409 -46.98 2.15 -96.47
C ASN A 409 -48.37 1.77 -95.90
N ILE A 410 -49.09 2.76 -95.36
CA ILE A 410 -50.45 2.59 -94.82
C ILE A 410 -51.45 3.36 -95.70
N LYS A 411 -52.37 2.64 -96.35
CA LYS A 411 -53.48 3.23 -97.10
C LYS A 411 -54.60 3.62 -96.13
N SER A 412 -54.55 4.83 -95.58
CA SER A 412 -55.65 5.41 -94.78
C SER A 412 -56.19 6.69 -95.40
N PHE A 413 -57.48 6.98 -95.19
CA PHE A 413 -58.13 8.21 -95.67
C PHE A 413 -58.10 9.35 -94.63
N THR A 414 -57.93 9.02 -93.34
CA THR A 414 -57.82 10.01 -92.25
C THR A 414 -56.55 9.80 -91.42
N TYR A 415 -56.12 10.83 -90.70
CA TYR A 415 -54.97 10.77 -89.79
C TYR A 415 -55.22 9.83 -88.59
N ILE A 416 -56.45 9.81 -88.08
CA ILE A 416 -56.85 8.94 -86.97
C ILE A 416 -56.76 7.46 -87.40
N ASP A 417 -57.21 7.13 -88.61
CA ASP A 417 -57.09 5.76 -89.15
C ASP A 417 -55.63 5.35 -89.35
N LEU A 418 -54.76 6.30 -89.70
CA LEU A 418 -53.32 6.06 -89.89
C LEU A 418 -52.67 5.62 -88.58
N GLU A 419 -52.87 6.41 -87.52
CA GLU A 419 -52.30 6.14 -86.20
C GLU A 419 -52.84 4.85 -85.58
N THR A 420 -54.17 4.62 -85.71
CA THR A 420 -54.82 3.41 -85.19
C THR A 420 -54.33 2.15 -85.92
N THR A 421 -54.13 2.24 -87.24
CA THR A 421 -53.61 1.10 -88.03
C THR A 421 -52.15 0.83 -87.72
N TYR A 422 -51.34 1.88 -87.51
CA TYR A 422 -49.94 1.73 -87.13
C TYR A 422 -49.77 1.14 -85.73
N ALA A 423 -50.60 1.54 -84.76
CA ALA A 423 -50.61 0.95 -83.42
C ALA A 423 -50.94 -0.56 -83.46
N LYS A 424 -51.98 -0.94 -84.23
CA LYS A 424 -52.34 -2.36 -84.44
C LYS A 424 -51.21 -3.17 -85.09
N LEU A 425 -50.46 -2.57 -86.02
CA LEU A 425 -49.29 -3.20 -86.62
C LEU A 425 -48.19 -3.46 -85.59
N LEU A 426 -47.88 -2.48 -84.72
CA LEU A 426 -46.87 -2.62 -83.69
C LEU A 426 -47.24 -3.71 -82.65
N ASP A 427 -48.51 -3.77 -82.26
CA ASP A 427 -49.00 -4.80 -81.34
C ASP A 427 -48.98 -6.20 -81.98
N ALA A 428 -49.32 -6.30 -83.26
CA ALA A 428 -49.22 -7.54 -84.02
C ALA A 428 -47.77 -8.04 -84.13
N LEU A 429 -46.80 -7.14 -84.35
CA LEU A 429 -45.38 -7.48 -84.35
C LEU A 429 -44.91 -7.98 -82.99
N LYS A 430 -45.29 -7.30 -81.90
CA LYS A 430 -44.97 -7.74 -80.53
C LYS A 430 -45.59 -9.10 -80.18
N GLY A 431 -46.84 -9.33 -80.58
CA GLY A 431 -47.53 -10.61 -80.36
C GLY A 431 -46.88 -11.81 -81.07
N LYS A 432 -45.98 -11.56 -82.03
CA LYS A 432 -45.21 -12.58 -82.77
C LYS A 432 -43.76 -12.72 -82.30
N GLY A 433 -43.45 -12.26 -81.08
CA GLY A 433 -42.14 -12.45 -80.45
C GLY A 433 -41.05 -11.51 -80.97
N LEU A 434 -41.44 -10.41 -81.61
CA LEU A 434 -40.52 -9.34 -82.01
C LEU A 434 -40.55 -8.21 -80.99
N GLU A 435 -39.38 -7.85 -80.47
CA GLU A 435 -39.21 -6.66 -79.65
C GLU A 435 -38.91 -5.47 -80.56
N VAL A 436 -39.79 -4.46 -80.56
CA VAL A 436 -39.62 -3.25 -81.38
C VAL A 436 -38.58 -2.35 -80.72
N ILE A 437 -37.45 -2.15 -81.41
CA ILE A 437 -36.32 -1.30 -80.96
C ILE A 437 -36.60 0.16 -81.32
N SER A 438 -37.07 0.43 -82.54
CA SER A 438 -37.36 1.79 -82.99
C SER A 438 -38.57 1.83 -83.93
N LYS A 439 -39.32 2.93 -83.84
CA LYS A 439 -40.52 3.19 -84.65
C LYS A 439 -40.41 4.59 -85.27
N ASN A 440 -40.53 4.67 -86.58
CA ASN A 440 -40.57 5.93 -87.31
C ASN A 440 -41.74 5.90 -88.31
N MET A 441 -42.51 6.98 -88.38
CA MET A 441 -43.69 7.08 -89.24
C MET A 441 -43.77 8.48 -89.84
N SER A 442 -43.78 8.57 -91.17
CA SER A 442 -43.97 9.82 -91.90
C SER A 442 -45.45 10.01 -92.20
N ILE A 443 -46.07 10.97 -91.52
CA ILE A 443 -47.50 11.27 -91.65
C ILE A 443 -47.83 11.83 -93.04
N GLN A 444 -46.92 12.62 -93.63
CA GLN A 444 -47.11 13.24 -94.95
C GLN A 444 -47.06 12.21 -96.09
N GLU A 445 -46.10 11.28 -96.02
CA GLU A 445 -45.88 10.26 -97.05
C GLU A 445 -46.70 8.97 -96.81
N LYS A 446 -47.32 8.84 -95.63
CA LYS A 446 -48.01 7.64 -95.15
C LYS A 446 -47.12 6.39 -95.14
N THR A 447 -45.82 6.57 -94.91
CA THR A 447 -44.80 5.52 -94.84
C THR A 447 -44.37 5.28 -93.40
N PHE A 448 -43.91 4.06 -93.11
CA PHE A 448 -43.35 3.69 -91.81
C PHE A 448 -42.07 2.88 -91.95
N GLN A 449 -41.24 2.94 -90.92
CA GLN A 449 -40.10 2.09 -90.68
C GLN A 449 -40.15 1.58 -89.24
N VAL A 450 -40.10 0.27 -89.06
CA VAL A 450 -40.04 -0.38 -87.75
C VAL A 450 -38.76 -1.22 -87.70
N GLU A 451 -37.91 -0.94 -86.72
CA GLU A 451 -36.79 -1.82 -86.39
C GLU A 451 -37.17 -2.70 -85.22
N ALA A 452 -37.03 -4.00 -85.39
CA ALA A 452 -37.35 -4.99 -84.37
C ALA A 452 -36.25 -6.03 -84.25
N ARG A 453 -36.14 -6.64 -83.08
CA ARG A 453 -35.24 -7.76 -82.81
C ARG A 453 -36.05 -8.99 -82.45
N MET A 454 -35.62 -10.14 -82.95
CA MET A 454 -36.24 -11.41 -82.58
C MET A 454 -35.73 -11.83 -81.20
N VAL A 455 -36.64 -11.87 -80.23
CA VAL A 455 -36.31 -12.40 -78.91
C VAL A 455 -36.40 -13.92 -79.01
N ALA A 456 -35.29 -14.62 -78.78
CA ALA A 456 -35.32 -16.07 -78.69
C ALA A 456 -36.31 -16.45 -77.59
N SER A 457 -37.43 -17.08 -77.98
CA SER A 457 -38.39 -17.65 -77.02
C SER A 457 -37.59 -18.42 -75.98
N PRO A 458 -37.79 -18.17 -74.66
CA PRO A 458 -37.01 -18.83 -73.63
C PRO A 458 -37.19 -20.33 -73.81
N ALA A 459 -36.10 -21.01 -74.19
CA ALA A 459 -36.07 -22.46 -74.17
C ALA A 459 -36.39 -22.87 -72.74
N ALA A 460 -37.46 -23.66 -72.60
CA ALA A 460 -37.91 -24.23 -71.35
C ALA A 460 -36.70 -24.75 -70.57
N GLY A 461 -36.45 -24.16 -69.40
CA GLY A 461 -35.33 -24.51 -68.53
C GLY A 461 -35.40 -25.98 -68.17
N GLY A 462 -34.54 -26.78 -68.79
CA GLY A 462 -34.21 -28.12 -68.33
C GLY A 462 -33.49 -27.98 -66.98
N ALA A 463 -34.20 -28.34 -65.92
CA ALA A 463 -33.62 -28.54 -64.60
C ALA A 463 -32.55 -29.64 -64.69
N VAL A 464 -31.31 -29.31 -64.33
CA VAL A 464 -30.27 -30.29 -64.04
C VAL A 464 -30.04 -30.22 -62.53
N LYS A 465 -30.27 -31.36 -61.87
CA LYS A 465 -29.85 -31.63 -60.49
C LYS A 465 -28.34 -31.78 -60.41
#